data_AF-A0A972J257-F1
#
_entry.id   AF-A0A972J257-F1
#
_cell.length_a   1.000
_cell.length_b   1.000
_cell.length_c   1.000
_cell.angle_alpha   90.00
_cell.angle_beta   90.00
_cell.angle_gamma   90.00
#
_symmetry.space_group_name_H-M   'P 1'
#
loop_
_entity.id
_entity.type
_entity.pdbx_description
1 polymer ?
#
loop_
_entity_poly.entity_id
_entity_poly.type
_entity_poly.pdbx_seq_one_letter_code
_entity_poly.pdbx_strand_id
1 'polypeptide(L)'
;MKASKVAIILSLCLWVLTACNGGEQAGLNQETGVFPKTDWSTIPEQLPASLKGYELYSWQQGKTRVYTLTTGTNRTKSFAEITAAENIWEGDYLKISVASLEELKKLLSRLPAETQVFWGGIDLSGQVEEGTLYFSYPADEELKEILQYSQELGLKLHTIHEQQEDEP
;
A
#
# COMPACT_ATOMS: atom_id res chain seq x y z
N MET A 1 -22.78 68.41 0.01
CA MET A 1 -21.83 67.91 -1.02
C MET A 1 -20.42 67.98 -0.45
N LYS A 2 -19.62 66.94 -0.75
CA LYS A 2 -18.23 66.64 -0.31
C LYS A 2 -18.15 66.02 1.09
N ALA A 3 -17.50 64.88 1.32
CA ALA A 3 -16.95 63.82 0.48
C ALA A 3 -16.70 62.62 1.41
N SER A 4 -17.02 61.40 0.95
CA SER A 4 -16.73 60.14 1.65
C SER A 4 -15.24 59.97 1.92
N LYS A 5 -14.91 59.47 3.11
CA LYS A 5 -13.66 58.74 3.36
C LYS A 5 -13.99 57.46 4.12
N VAL A 6 -13.96 56.37 3.36
CA VAL A 6 -13.84 54.99 3.84
C VAL A 6 -12.42 54.82 4.36
N ALA A 7 -12.24 54.31 5.59
CA ALA A 7 -11.08 53.50 5.94
C ALA A 7 -11.21 52.86 7.34
N ILE A 8 -11.26 51.53 7.31
CA ILE A 8 -10.46 50.62 8.13
C ILE A 8 -10.90 50.43 9.59
N ILE A 9 -11.61 49.31 9.74
CA ILE A 9 -11.92 48.54 10.94
C ILE A 9 -10.64 48.26 11.73
N LEU A 10 -10.54 48.80 12.95
CA LEU A 10 -9.58 48.36 13.96
C LEU A 10 -10.21 47.26 14.79
N SER A 11 -9.96 46.02 14.38
CA SER A 11 -10.23 44.82 15.17
C SER A 11 -9.23 44.76 16.32
N LEU A 12 -9.67 45.12 17.53
CA LEU A 12 -8.90 44.94 18.74
C LEU A 12 -9.11 43.48 19.22
N CYS A 13 -8.03 42.70 19.15
CA CYS A 13 -7.94 41.37 19.73
C CYS A 13 -8.36 41.38 21.20
N LEU A 14 -9.45 40.70 21.54
CA LEU A 14 -9.69 40.25 22.91
C LEU A 14 -9.56 38.73 22.93
N TRP A 15 -8.35 38.29 23.30
CA TRP A 15 -8.09 36.94 23.74
C TRP A 15 -8.88 36.66 25.00
N VAL A 16 -9.87 35.77 24.93
CA VAL A 16 -10.39 35.08 26.10
C VAL A 16 -10.18 33.59 25.89
N LEU A 17 -9.15 33.08 26.57
CA LEU A 17 -8.98 31.66 26.84
C LEU A 17 -10.15 31.20 27.70
N THR A 18 -11.06 30.41 27.14
CA THR A 18 -12.01 29.62 27.93
C THR A 18 -11.66 28.15 27.74
N ALA A 19 -11.16 27.57 28.82
CA ALA A 19 -10.86 26.16 28.97
C ALA A 19 -12.12 25.29 28.84
N CYS A 20 -11.90 24.12 28.21
CA CYS A 20 -12.68 22.89 28.19
C CYS A 20 -14.12 22.97 28.73
N ASN A 21 -15.08 23.11 27.83
CA ASN A 21 -16.44 22.64 28.07
C ASN A 21 -16.83 21.69 26.92
N GLY A 22 -17.40 20.55 27.28
CA GLY A 22 -17.68 19.44 26.39
C GLY A 22 -18.55 19.87 25.21
N GLY A 23 -17.99 19.68 24.02
CA GLY A 23 -18.73 19.72 22.77
C GLY A 23 -18.57 18.37 22.09
N GLU A 24 -19.65 17.62 22.04
CA GLU A 24 -19.85 16.56 21.05
C GLU A 24 -19.47 17.10 19.67
N GLN A 25 -18.43 16.54 19.07
CA GLN A 25 -18.25 16.58 17.63
C GLN A 25 -18.23 15.15 17.12
N ALA A 26 -19.29 14.84 16.39
CA ALA A 26 -19.46 13.67 15.57
C ALA A 26 -18.21 13.44 14.71
N GLY A 27 -17.42 12.42 15.07
CA GLY A 27 -16.40 11.86 14.21
C GLY A 27 -17.03 10.86 13.25
N LEU A 28 -17.72 11.33 12.22
CA LEU A 28 -17.93 10.55 11.00
C LEU A 28 -16.58 10.44 10.30
N ASN A 29 -15.86 9.35 10.55
CA ASN A 29 -14.90 8.72 9.63
C ASN A 29 -14.44 7.41 10.26
N GLN A 30 -15.36 6.43 10.33
CA GLN A 30 -14.92 5.06 10.25
C GLN A 30 -14.53 4.82 8.80
N GLU A 31 -13.24 4.93 8.48
CA GLU A 31 -12.69 4.30 7.27
C GLU A 31 -12.86 2.78 7.45
N THR A 32 -14.06 2.27 7.14
CA THR A 32 -14.38 0.84 7.19
C THR A 32 -13.78 0.14 5.98
N GLY A 33 -12.46 0.15 5.88
CA GLY A 33 -11.74 -0.81 5.06
C GLY A 33 -11.56 -2.09 5.86
N VAL A 34 -12.07 -3.22 5.36
CA VAL A 34 -11.59 -4.53 5.84
C VAL A 34 -10.16 -4.64 5.33
N PHE A 35 -9.19 -4.35 6.19
CA PHE A 35 -7.79 -4.57 5.89
C PHE A 35 -7.47 -6.06 6.07
N PRO A 36 -6.59 -6.61 5.25
CA PRO A 36 -6.12 -7.97 5.47
C PRO A 36 -5.37 -8.01 6.80
N LYS A 37 -5.90 -8.76 7.76
CA LYS A 37 -5.21 -9.06 9.01
C LYS A 37 -4.51 -10.39 8.84
N THR A 38 -3.20 -10.35 8.70
CA THR A 38 -2.41 -11.57 8.56
C THR A 38 -2.21 -12.25 9.90
N ASP A 39 -2.73 -13.47 10.04
CA ASP A 39 -2.39 -14.36 11.14
C ASP A 39 -1.07 -15.08 10.82
N TRP A 40 0.02 -14.56 11.37
CA TRP A 40 1.35 -15.11 11.14
C TRP A 40 1.57 -16.52 11.70
N SER A 41 0.67 -17.02 12.54
CA SER A 41 0.74 -18.39 13.08
C SER A 41 0.27 -19.45 12.07
N THR A 42 -0.48 -19.04 11.04
CA THR A 42 -1.00 -19.93 9.99
C THR A 42 -0.12 -19.95 8.73
N ILE A 43 0.78 -18.98 8.59
CA ILE A 43 1.74 -18.91 7.49
C ILE A 43 3.04 -19.58 7.95
N PRO A 44 3.66 -20.47 7.16
CA PRO A 44 4.92 -21.09 7.54
C PRO A 44 6.07 -20.08 7.61
N GLU A 45 7.09 -20.39 8.41
CA GLU A 45 8.29 -19.56 8.56
C GLU A 45 9.13 -19.48 7.27
N GLN A 46 8.96 -20.44 6.36
CA GLN A 46 9.50 -20.40 5.01
C GLN A 46 8.40 -20.78 4.00
N LEU A 47 8.20 -19.93 2.99
CA LEU A 47 7.28 -20.15 1.89
C LEU A 47 7.85 -21.18 0.90
N PRO A 48 7.00 -21.93 0.17
CA PRO A 48 7.47 -22.92 -0.79
C PRO A 48 8.26 -22.28 -1.93
N ALA A 49 9.17 -23.03 -2.53
CA ALA A 49 9.76 -22.61 -3.79
C ALA A 49 8.68 -22.58 -4.89
N SER A 50 8.67 -21.54 -5.71
CA SER A 50 7.79 -21.45 -6.88
C SER A 50 8.62 -21.46 -8.15
N LEU A 51 8.31 -22.39 -9.06
CA LEU A 51 9.00 -22.50 -10.36
C LEU A 51 8.85 -21.25 -11.22
N LYS A 52 7.77 -20.48 -11.01
CA LYS A 52 7.50 -19.22 -11.71
C LYS A 52 7.83 -17.99 -10.87
N GLY A 53 8.39 -18.19 -9.68
CA GLY A 53 8.53 -17.14 -8.68
C GLY A 53 7.18 -16.68 -8.13
N TYR A 54 7.16 -15.45 -7.64
CA TYR A 54 6.02 -14.84 -6.99
C TYR A 54 5.64 -13.54 -7.70
N GLU A 55 4.40 -13.12 -7.52
CA GLU A 55 3.92 -11.82 -7.95
C GLU A 55 3.59 -10.98 -6.71
N LEU A 56 4.07 -9.73 -6.71
CA LEU A 56 3.78 -8.73 -5.69
C LEU A 56 2.88 -7.67 -6.31
N TYR A 57 1.86 -7.26 -5.56
CA TYR A 57 0.98 -6.14 -5.92
C TYR A 57 0.85 -5.22 -4.73
N SER A 58 0.63 -3.93 -4.98
CA SER A 58 0.40 -2.94 -3.94
C SER A 58 -0.65 -1.92 -4.36
N TRP A 59 -1.41 -1.39 -3.41
CA TRP A 59 -2.38 -0.31 -3.65
C TRP A 59 -2.63 0.49 -2.38
N GLN A 60 -3.13 1.72 -2.56
CA GLN A 60 -3.58 2.56 -1.47
C GLN A 60 -5.05 2.27 -1.15
N GLN A 61 -5.37 2.04 0.12
CA GLN A 61 -6.75 1.88 0.62
C GLN A 61 -6.94 2.78 1.85
N GLY A 62 -7.63 3.90 1.66
CA GLY A 62 -7.67 4.97 2.66
C GLY A 62 -6.25 5.47 2.95
N LYS A 63 -5.85 5.48 4.22
CA LYS A 63 -4.48 5.87 4.62
C LYS A 63 -3.48 4.71 4.64
N THR A 64 -3.93 3.50 4.37
CA THR A 64 -3.13 2.29 4.51
C THR A 64 -2.68 1.79 3.14
N ARG A 65 -1.38 1.49 3.03
CA ARG A 65 -0.84 0.75 1.90
C ARG A 65 -1.06 -0.75 2.14
N VAL A 66 -1.63 -1.43 1.17
CA VAL A 66 -1.83 -2.88 1.20
C VAL A 66 -0.93 -3.51 0.15
N TYR A 67 -0.39 -4.68 0.47
CA TYR A 67 0.41 -5.49 -0.44
C TYR A 67 -0.15 -6.90 -0.49
N THR A 68 -0.14 -7.52 -1.67
CA THR A 68 -0.47 -8.93 -1.86
C THR A 68 0.70 -9.62 -2.53
N LEU A 69 1.21 -10.67 -1.90
CA LEU A 69 2.15 -11.63 -2.49
C LEU A 69 1.37 -12.89 -2.89
N THR A 70 1.56 -13.37 -4.12
CA THR A 70 0.90 -14.59 -4.60
C THR A 70 1.82 -15.43 -5.47
N THR A 71 1.57 -16.73 -5.56
CA THR A 71 2.34 -17.64 -6.44
C THR A 71 2.19 -17.19 -7.90
N GLY A 72 3.31 -17.01 -8.61
CA GLY A 72 3.31 -16.68 -10.03
C GLY A 72 2.69 -17.80 -10.87
N THR A 73 1.85 -17.46 -11.84
CA THR A 73 1.20 -18.44 -12.74
C THR A 73 1.28 -17.99 -14.19
N ASN A 74 0.92 -18.86 -15.15
CA ASN A 74 0.79 -18.50 -16.58
C ASN A 74 -0.53 -17.77 -16.90
N ARG A 75 -1.29 -17.37 -15.88
CA ARG A 75 -2.64 -16.82 -16.04
C ARG A 75 -2.69 -15.44 -15.43
N THR A 76 -3.32 -14.50 -16.12
CA THR A 76 -3.67 -13.21 -15.54
C THR A 76 -4.60 -13.38 -14.35
N LYS A 77 -4.24 -12.79 -13.21
CA LYS A 77 -5.07 -12.73 -12.01
C LYS A 77 -6.03 -11.55 -12.10
N SER A 78 -7.27 -11.74 -11.65
CA SER A 78 -8.24 -10.64 -11.62
C SER A 78 -7.94 -9.68 -10.47
N PHE A 79 -8.36 -8.43 -10.61
CA PHE A 79 -8.22 -7.44 -9.54
C PHE A 79 -8.89 -7.89 -8.23
N ALA A 80 -10.10 -8.47 -8.32
CA ALA A 80 -10.83 -8.99 -7.16
C ALA A 80 -10.11 -10.17 -6.48
N GLU A 81 -9.40 -11.00 -7.25
CA GLU A 81 -8.60 -12.10 -6.71
C GLU A 81 -7.41 -11.60 -5.89
N ILE A 82 -6.71 -10.57 -6.39
CA ILE A 82 -5.55 -9.98 -5.70
C ILE A 82 -5.97 -9.18 -4.46
N THR A 83 -7.10 -8.48 -4.53
CA THR A 83 -7.58 -7.57 -3.48
C THR A 83 -8.57 -8.20 -2.50
N ALA A 84 -8.90 -9.49 -2.67
CA ALA A 84 -9.67 -10.25 -1.68
C ALA A 84 -9.05 -10.11 -0.28
N ALA A 85 -9.86 -10.10 0.79
CA ALA A 85 -9.33 -9.92 2.14
C ALA A 85 -8.68 -11.20 2.69
N GLU A 86 -9.16 -12.35 2.22
CA GLU A 86 -8.76 -13.66 2.68
C GLU A 86 -7.35 -14.03 2.20
N ASN A 87 -6.55 -14.57 3.11
CA ASN A 87 -5.31 -15.24 2.75
C ASN A 87 -5.61 -16.68 2.36
N ILE A 88 -4.99 -17.14 1.28
CA ILE A 88 -5.19 -18.48 0.72
C ILE A 88 -3.86 -19.22 0.82
N TRP A 89 -3.94 -20.46 1.30
CA TRP A 89 -2.86 -21.43 1.28
C TRP A 89 -3.42 -22.80 0.90
N GLU A 90 -3.29 -23.17 -0.36
CA GLU A 90 -3.86 -24.41 -0.90
C GLU A 90 -2.87 -25.10 -1.82
N GLY A 91 -2.30 -26.22 -1.36
CA GLY A 91 -1.24 -26.92 -2.08
C GLY A 91 -0.04 -26.01 -2.32
N ASP A 92 0.28 -25.78 -3.60
CA ASP A 92 1.40 -24.93 -4.04
C ASP A 92 0.98 -23.48 -4.33
N TYR A 93 -0.32 -23.18 -4.22
CA TYR A 93 -0.84 -21.82 -4.41
C TYR A 93 -0.95 -21.09 -3.08
N LEU A 94 -0.36 -19.89 -3.03
CA LEU A 94 -0.59 -18.95 -1.94
C LEU A 94 -1.02 -17.59 -2.45
N LYS A 95 -1.76 -16.89 -1.60
CA LYS A 95 -2.07 -15.47 -1.71
C LYS A 95 -2.11 -14.91 -0.29
N ILE A 96 -1.19 -14.02 0.03
CA ILE A 96 -1.04 -13.42 1.36
C ILE A 96 -1.06 -11.92 1.20
N SER A 97 -1.94 -11.25 1.94
CA SER A 97 -2.08 -9.80 1.95
C SER A 97 -1.71 -9.20 3.29
N VAL A 98 -0.98 -8.10 3.29
CA VAL A 98 -0.49 -7.40 4.49
C VAL A 98 -0.70 -5.90 4.35
N ALA A 99 -0.81 -5.19 5.46
CA ALA A 99 -1.27 -3.80 5.48
C ALA A 99 -0.23 -2.81 6.06
N SER A 100 1.06 -3.18 6.00
CA SER A 100 2.16 -2.31 6.40
C SER A 100 3.48 -2.75 5.76
N LEU A 101 4.43 -1.81 5.67
CA LEU A 101 5.79 -2.09 5.20
C LEU A 101 6.49 -3.15 6.05
N GLU A 102 6.36 -3.08 7.37
CA GLU A 102 6.99 -4.04 8.30
C GLU A 102 6.45 -5.45 8.11
N GLU A 103 5.14 -5.60 7.87
CA GLU A 103 4.55 -6.89 7.54
C GLU A 103 4.96 -7.39 6.15
N LEU A 104 5.11 -6.49 5.17
CA LEU A 104 5.65 -6.85 3.86
C LEU A 104 7.08 -7.38 4.00
N LYS A 105 7.95 -6.69 4.74
CA LYS A 105 9.32 -7.16 4.99
C LYS A 105 9.34 -8.53 5.64
N LYS A 106 8.50 -8.73 6.66
CA LYS A 106 8.33 -10.05 7.30
C LYS A 106 7.82 -11.11 6.33
N LEU A 107 7.00 -10.75 5.35
CA LEU A 107 6.52 -11.67 4.33
C LEU A 107 7.63 -12.03 3.34
N LEU A 108 8.37 -11.04 2.86
CA LEU A 108 9.50 -11.20 1.94
C LEU A 108 10.62 -12.05 2.56
N SER A 109 10.91 -11.89 3.85
CA SER A 109 11.94 -12.67 4.53
C SER A 109 11.61 -14.16 4.67
N ARG A 110 10.36 -14.55 4.42
CA ARG A 110 9.95 -15.96 4.37
C ARG A 110 10.13 -16.58 2.98
N LEU A 111 10.44 -15.80 1.96
CA LEU A 111 10.74 -16.34 0.63
C LEU A 111 12.09 -17.06 0.63
N PRO A 112 12.22 -18.16 -0.13
CA PRO A 112 13.53 -18.75 -0.38
C PRO A 112 14.49 -17.76 -1.05
N ALA A 113 15.79 -17.85 -0.77
CA ALA A 113 16.81 -17.06 -1.47
C ALA A 113 16.77 -17.31 -2.99
N GLU A 114 17.25 -16.35 -3.77
CA GLU A 114 17.24 -16.34 -5.25
C GLU A 114 15.85 -16.39 -5.89
N THR A 115 14.78 -16.22 -5.11
CA THR A 115 13.41 -16.20 -5.61
C THR A 115 13.18 -14.98 -6.50
N GLN A 116 12.60 -15.22 -7.67
CA GLN A 116 12.08 -14.18 -8.56
C GLN A 116 10.76 -13.65 -8.00
N VAL A 117 10.65 -12.34 -7.84
CA VAL A 117 9.41 -11.66 -7.45
C VAL A 117 9.10 -10.59 -8.50
N PHE A 118 7.93 -10.66 -9.12
CA PHE A 118 7.49 -9.72 -10.14
C PHE A 118 6.49 -8.75 -9.53
N TRP A 119 6.88 -7.50 -9.36
CA TRP A 119 6.00 -6.48 -8.79
C TRP A 119 5.12 -5.88 -9.87
N GLY A 120 3.93 -6.46 -10.01
CA GLY A 120 2.91 -6.05 -10.96
C GLY A 120 2.11 -4.83 -10.50
N GLY A 121 1.65 -4.07 -11.48
CA GLY A 121 0.83 -2.88 -11.27
C GLY A 121 0.97 -1.92 -12.45
N ILE A 122 0.28 -0.78 -12.36
CA ILE A 122 0.45 0.31 -13.31
C ILE A 122 0.69 1.56 -12.46
N ASP A 123 1.73 2.33 -12.75
CA ASP A 123 1.86 3.62 -12.10
C ASP A 123 0.81 4.59 -12.68
N LEU A 124 -0.33 4.66 -12.00
CA LEU A 124 -1.41 5.61 -12.27
C LEU A 124 -1.46 6.70 -11.20
N SER A 125 -0.37 6.92 -10.46
CA SER A 125 -0.31 7.95 -9.44
C SER A 125 -0.72 9.31 -10.03
N GLY A 126 -1.73 9.94 -9.42
CA GLY A 126 -2.27 11.22 -9.88
C GLY A 126 -3.10 11.19 -11.18
N GLN A 127 -3.35 10.01 -11.77
CA GLN A 127 -4.11 9.86 -13.03
C GLN A 127 -5.54 9.33 -12.83
N VAL A 128 -5.90 8.98 -11.60
CA VAL A 128 -7.22 8.44 -11.23
C VAL A 128 -7.82 9.23 -10.09
N GLU A 129 -9.16 9.23 -10.01
CA GLU A 129 -9.89 9.94 -8.97
C GLU A 129 -9.50 9.46 -7.57
N GLU A 130 -9.44 10.39 -6.62
CA GLU A 130 -9.15 10.08 -5.22
C GLU A 130 -10.13 9.03 -4.69
N GLY A 131 -9.60 7.98 -4.05
CA GLY A 131 -10.39 6.86 -3.54
C GLY A 131 -10.64 5.73 -4.56
N THR A 132 -10.28 5.91 -5.85
CA THR A 132 -10.23 4.78 -6.79
C THR A 132 -9.17 3.80 -6.31
N LEU A 133 -9.51 2.51 -6.25
CA LEU A 133 -8.56 1.45 -5.93
C LEU A 133 -7.92 0.96 -7.23
N TYR A 134 -6.59 1.00 -7.28
CA TYR A 134 -5.79 0.59 -8.42
C TYR A 134 -4.42 0.14 -7.91
N PHE A 135 -3.78 -0.78 -8.63
CA PHE A 135 -2.41 -1.15 -8.30
C PHE A 135 -1.48 0.02 -8.56
N SER A 136 -0.65 0.35 -7.59
CA SER A 136 0.31 1.46 -7.64
C SER A 136 1.50 1.13 -6.77
N TYR A 137 2.67 1.61 -7.15
CA TYR A 137 3.83 1.59 -6.27
C TYR A 137 3.63 2.50 -5.05
N PRO A 138 4.33 2.23 -3.95
CA PRO A 138 4.41 3.17 -2.86
C PRO A 138 5.25 4.40 -3.23
N ALA A 139 5.37 5.36 -2.32
CA ALA A 139 6.23 6.52 -2.52
C ALA A 139 7.70 6.09 -2.73
N ASP A 140 8.47 6.89 -3.45
CA ASP A 140 9.86 6.58 -3.86
C ASP A 140 10.77 6.11 -2.70
N GLU A 141 10.63 6.70 -1.52
CA GLU A 141 11.43 6.33 -0.34
C GLU A 141 11.12 4.90 0.10
N GLU A 142 9.83 4.57 0.22
CA GLU A 142 9.38 3.23 0.60
C GLU A 142 9.66 2.20 -0.51
N LEU A 143 9.54 2.58 -1.79
CA LEU A 143 9.91 1.71 -2.91
C LEU A 143 11.40 1.35 -2.86
N LYS A 144 12.28 2.35 -2.66
CA LYS A 144 13.73 2.13 -2.52
C LYS A 144 14.06 1.23 -1.33
N GLU A 145 13.38 1.44 -0.21
CA GLU A 145 13.55 0.62 0.98
C GLU A 145 13.16 -0.84 0.73
N ILE A 146 12.05 -1.10 0.02
CA ILE A 146 11.62 -2.46 -0.33
C ILE A 146 12.60 -3.12 -1.30
N LEU A 147 13.10 -2.39 -2.30
CA LEU A 147 14.09 -2.88 -3.26
C LEU A 147 15.40 -3.26 -2.55
N GLN A 148 15.91 -2.36 -1.70
CA GLN A 148 17.13 -2.62 -0.92
C GLN A 148 16.95 -3.82 0.01
N TYR A 149 15.85 -3.89 0.76
CA TYR A 149 15.58 -5.00 1.66
C TYR A 149 15.47 -6.34 0.93
N SER A 150 14.84 -6.35 -0.25
CA SER A 150 14.74 -7.55 -1.09
C SER A 150 16.11 -8.02 -1.56
N GLN A 151 17.01 -7.09 -1.92
CA GLN A 151 18.38 -7.40 -2.31
C GLN A 151 19.18 -7.98 -1.12
N GLU A 152 19.03 -7.45 0.09
CA GLU A 152 19.68 -7.96 1.31
C GLU A 152 19.24 -9.40 1.64
N LEU A 153 18.00 -9.77 1.29
CA LEU A 153 17.47 -11.12 1.41
C LEU A 153 17.93 -12.07 0.28
N GLY A 154 18.62 -11.56 -0.75
CA GLY A 154 18.98 -12.32 -1.95
C GLY A 154 17.78 -12.61 -2.86
N LEU A 155 16.72 -11.81 -2.79
CA LEU A 155 15.58 -11.88 -3.71
C LEU A 155 15.87 -11.08 -4.97
N LYS A 156 15.26 -11.50 -6.07
CA LYS A 156 15.30 -10.79 -7.36
C LYS A 156 13.93 -10.17 -7.60
N LEU A 157 13.75 -8.97 -7.07
CA LEU A 157 12.52 -8.20 -7.19
C LEU A 157 12.58 -7.35 -8.48
N HIS A 158 11.64 -7.59 -9.39
CA HIS A 158 11.55 -6.93 -10.70
C HIS A 158 10.38 -5.95 -10.70
N THR A 159 10.61 -4.70 -11.06
CA THR A 159 9.53 -3.71 -11.27
C THR A 159 9.15 -3.61 -12.74
N ILE A 160 7.97 -3.09 -13.06
CA ILE A 160 7.51 -2.91 -14.45
C ILE A 160 8.43 -2.00 -15.27
N HIS A 161 9.18 -1.09 -14.63
CA HIS A 161 10.10 -0.18 -15.30
C HIS A 161 11.36 -0.90 -15.81
N GLU A 162 11.84 -1.90 -15.06
CA GLU A 162 13.01 -2.69 -15.46
C GLU A 162 12.68 -3.70 -16.56
N GLN A 163 11.43 -4.17 -16.66
CA GLN A 163 11.04 -5.16 -17.67
C GLN A 163 10.93 -4.60 -19.10
N GLN A 164 11.01 -3.28 -19.29
CA GLN A 164 10.91 -2.62 -20.60
C GLN A 164 12.27 -2.35 -21.26
N GLU A 165 13.38 -2.48 -20.54
CA GLU A 165 14.72 -2.22 -21.08
C GLU A 165 15.38 -3.44 -21.73
N ASP A 166 14.73 -4.63 -21.65
CA ASP A 166 15.26 -5.92 -22.11
C ASP A 166 14.64 -6.43 -23.45
N GLU A 167 13.88 -5.62 -24.20
CA GLU A 167 13.48 -5.99 -25.58
C GLU A 167 14.48 -5.44 -26.62
N PRO A 168 15.18 -6.30 -27.40
CA PRO A 168 16.06 -5.88 -28.50
C PRO A 168 15.33 -5.43 -29.77
#